data_AF-A0A4Q3L3D9-F1
#
_entry.id   AF-A0A4Q3L3D9-F1
#
_cell.length_a   1.000
_cell.length_b   1.000
_cell.length_c   1.000
_cell.angle_alpha   90.00
_cell.angle_beta   90.00
_cell.angle_gamma   90.00
#
_symmetry.space_group_name_H-M   'P 1'
#
loop_
_entity.id
_entity.type
_entity.pdbx_description
1 polymer ?
#
loop_
_entity_poly.entity_id
_entity_poly.type
_entity_poly.pdbx_seq_one_letter_code
_entity_poly.pdbx_strand_id
1 'polypeptide(L)'
;GPQELQLPQFLQRLRDGAVQEVILATNNNVEGDATALYLSRLVRPLGVLVTRPAAGIPLGGELEYLDQGTLERALSERRAF
;
A
#
# COMPACT_ATOMS: atom_id res chain seq x y z
N GLY A 1 17.55 -4.36 1.90
CA GLY A 1 17.45 -2.88 1.97
C GLY A 1 16.83 -2.30 0.69
N PRO A 2 16.59 -0.98 0.55
CA PRO A 2 15.89 -0.41 -0.62
C PRO A 2 16.53 -0.73 -1.98
N GLN A 3 17.82 -1.04 -1.98
CA GLN A 3 18.60 -1.43 -3.16
C GLN A 3 18.20 -2.82 -3.71
N GLU A 4 17.57 -3.69 -2.90
CA GLU A 4 17.05 -4.99 -3.34
C GLU A 4 15.72 -4.86 -4.09
N LEU A 5 15.02 -3.71 -3.99
CA LEU A 5 13.68 -3.51 -4.54
C LEU A 5 13.62 -3.33 -6.07
N GLN A 6 14.71 -3.56 -6.80
CA GLN A 6 14.77 -3.34 -8.26
C GLN A 6 14.15 -1.99 -8.69
N LEU A 7 14.37 -0.95 -7.87
CA LEU A 7 13.78 0.39 -8.06
C LEU A 7 14.08 1.00 -9.43
N PRO A 8 15.30 0.86 -10.00
CA PRO A 8 15.58 1.39 -11.33
C PRO A 8 14.65 0.82 -12.40
N GLN A 9 14.45 -0.50 -12.40
CA GLN A 9 13.56 -1.19 -13.35
C GLN A 9 12.11 -0.78 -13.14
N PHE A 10 11.68 -0.68 -11.87
CA PHE A 10 10.35 -0.21 -11.52
C PHE A 10 10.08 1.20 -12.04
N LEU A 11 10.98 2.16 -11.80
CA LEU A 11 10.83 3.53 -12.29
C LEU A 11 10.88 3.62 -13.81
N GLN A 12 11.69 2.79 -14.47
CA GLN A 12 11.77 2.74 -15.93
C GLN A 12 10.42 2.36 -16.55
N ARG A 13 9.66 1.45 -15.93
CA ARG A 13 8.32 1.06 -16.39
C ARG A 13 7.27 2.16 -16.28
N LEU A 14 7.53 3.20 -15.50
CA LEU A 14 6.59 4.31 -15.29
C LEU A 14 6.91 5.54 -16.17
N ARG A 15 8.03 5.54 -16.90
CA ARG A 15 8.54 6.71 -17.61
C ARG A 15 7.79 7.05 -18.90
N ASP A 16 7.20 6.07 -19.56
CA ASP A 16 6.52 6.26 -20.85
C ASP A 16 5.08 6.78 -20.72
N GLY A 17 4.59 6.95 -19.48
CA GLY A 17 3.24 7.46 -19.20
C GLY A 17 2.12 6.47 -19.55
N ALA A 18 2.43 5.24 -19.94
CA ALA A 18 1.43 4.22 -20.24
C ALA A 18 0.72 3.73 -18.96
N VAL A 19 1.42 3.79 -17.82
CA VAL A 19 0.89 3.37 -16.52
C VAL A 19 0.13 4.52 -15.87
N GLN A 20 -1.16 4.30 -15.64
CA GLN A 20 -2.05 5.29 -15.00
C GLN A 20 -2.14 5.11 -13.48
N GLU A 21 -1.93 3.88 -12.98
CA GLU A 21 -2.01 3.53 -11.56
C GLU A 21 -0.92 2.55 -11.14
N VAL A 22 -0.38 2.78 -9.93
CA VAL A 22 0.48 1.85 -9.20
C VAL A 22 -0.22 1.43 -7.91
N ILE A 23 -0.50 0.14 -7.79
CA ILE A 23 -1.07 -0.47 -6.59
C ILE A 23 0.07 -1.04 -5.73
N LEU A 24 0.28 -0.47 -4.54
CA LEU A 24 1.33 -0.89 -3.61
C LEU A 24 0.87 -2.06 -2.73
N ALA A 25 0.94 -3.28 -3.27
CA ALA A 25 0.56 -4.51 -2.57
C ALA A 25 1.69 -5.10 -1.68
N THR A 26 2.39 -4.24 -0.93
CA THR A 26 3.34 -4.73 0.10
C THR A 26 2.58 -5.34 1.28
N ASN A 27 3.28 -6.17 2.06
CA ASN A 27 2.72 -6.80 3.27
C ASN A 27 2.04 -5.76 4.18
N ASN A 28 0.96 -6.18 4.85
CA ASN A 28 0.22 -5.34 5.80
C ASN A 28 0.88 -5.37 7.21
N ASN A 29 2.16 -5.05 7.27
CA ASN A 29 2.96 -4.96 8.50
C ASN A 29 3.79 -3.67 8.50
N VAL A 30 4.53 -3.41 9.59
CA VAL A 30 5.29 -2.16 9.78
C VAL A 30 6.32 -1.94 8.66
N GLU A 31 7.04 -2.98 8.25
CA GLU A 31 8.04 -2.90 7.19
C GLU A 31 7.40 -2.65 5.82
N GLY A 32 6.29 -3.33 5.53
CA GLY A 32 5.52 -3.16 4.30
C GLY A 32 4.89 -1.77 4.21
N ASP A 33 4.46 -1.20 5.33
CA ASP A 33 3.97 0.18 5.44
C ASP A 33 5.07 1.21 5.17
N ALA A 34 6.22 1.04 5.79
CA ALA A 34 7.38 1.90 5.55
C ALA A 34 7.79 1.85 4.07
N THR A 35 7.79 0.65 3.48
CA THR A 35 8.12 0.46 2.07
C THR A 35 7.08 1.10 1.14
N ALA A 36 5.79 0.91 1.41
CA ALA A 36 4.73 1.51 0.62
C ALA A 36 4.78 3.05 0.70
N LEU A 37 4.97 3.60 1.90
CA LEU A 37 5.10 5.04 2.08
C LEU A 37 6.30 5.60 1.31
N TYR A 38 7.44 4.91 1.37
CA TYR A 38 8.63 5.27 0.61
C TYR A 38 8.38 5.27 -0.89
N LEU A 39 7.82 4.19 -1.44
CA LEU A 39 7.50 4.06 -2.87
C LEU A 39 6.47 5.12 -3.32
N SER A 40 5.45 5.39 -2.50
CA SER A 40 4.43 6.40 -2.84
C SER A 40 5.04 7.79 -3.02
N ARG A 41 6.00 8.18 -2.18
CA ARG A 41 6.72 9.46 -2.29
C ARG A 41 7.61 9.53 -3.52
N LEU A 42 8.20 8.39 -3.91
CA LEU A 42 9.06 8.28 -5.08
C LEU A 42 8.27 8.38 -6.40
N VAL A 43 7.07 7.79 -6.46
CA VAL A 43 6.24 7.73 -7.67
C VAL A 43 5.39 8.97 -7.87
N ARG A 44 4.93 9.62 -6.79
CA ARG A 44 4.04 10.79 -6.85
C ARG A 44 4.49 11.92 -7.81
N PRO A 45 5.80 12.26 -7.94
CA PRO A 45 6.25 13.28 -8.90
C PRO A 45 6.04 12.91 -10.37
N LEU A 46 5.84 11.62 -10.69
CA LEU A 46 5.62 11.13 -12.05
C LEU A 46 4.18 11.35 -12.53
N GLY A 47 3.28 11.85 -11.68
CA GLY A 47 1.88 12.09 -12.03
C GLY A 47 1.01 10.82 -12.12
N VAL A 48 1.55 9.67 -11.72
CA VAL A 48 0.83 8.38 -11.70
C VAL A 48 0.02 8.27 -10.41
N LEU A 49 -1.23 7.77 -10.51
CA LEU A 49 -2.05 7.50 -9.33
C LEU A 49 -1.39 6.39 -8.49
N VAL A 50 -1.25 6.59 -7.19
CA VAL A 50 -0.70 5.57 -6.29
C VAL A 50 -1.77 5.19 -5.28
N THR A 51 -2.13 3.91 -5.24
CA THR A 51 -3.12 3.37 -4.32
C THR A 51 -2.55 2.19 -3.55
N ARG A 52 -3.28 1.79 -2.51
CA ARG A 52 -2.96 0.62 -1.70
C ARG A 52 -4.26 -0.13 -1.42
N PRO A 53 -4.27 -1.48 -1.46
CA PRO A 53 -5.42 -2.25 -1.03
C PRO A 53 -5.79 -1.88 0.41
N ALA A 54 -7.08 -1.87 0.70
CA ALA A 54 -7.55 -1.56 2.04
C ALA A 54 -7.02 -2.58 3.06
N ALA A 55 -6.67 -2.09 4.25
CA ALA A 55 -6.33 -2.91 5.39
C ALA A 55 -7.49 -2.90 6.38
N GLY A 56 -7.88 -4.07 6.89
CA GLY A 56 -8.97 -4.14 7.85
C GLY A 56 -9.51 -5.55 8.04
N ILE A 57 -10.76 -5.61 8.46
CA ILE A 57 -11.46 -6.85 8.81
C ILE A 57 -11.72 -7.67 7.53
N PRO A 58 -11.31 -8.95 7.45
CA PRO A 58 -11.60 -9.80 6.31
C PRO A 58 -13.11 -10.06 6.19
N LEU A 59 -13.60 -10.20 4.97
CA LEU A 59 -14.99 -10.62 4.72
C LEU A 59 -15.23 -12.00 5.33
N GLY A 60 -16.32 -12.14 6.09
CA GLY A 60 -16.65 -13.36 6.81
C GLY A 60 -15.83 -13.60 8.09
N GLY A 61 -14.93 -12.69 8.46
CA GLY A 61 -14.29 -12.70 9.78
C GLY A 61 -15.24 -12.19 10.86
N GLU A 62 -15.25 -12.83 12.02
CA GLU A 62 -16.01 -12.36 13.18
C GLU A 62 -15.11 -11.54 14.11
N LEU A 63 -15.64 -10.45 14.66
CA LEU A 63 -14.88 -9.51 15.48
C LEU A 63 -14.19 -10.17 16.68
N GLU A 64 -14.81 -11.20 17.25
CA GLU A 64 -14.30 -11.92 18.43
C GLU A 64 -13.01 -12.72 18.18
N TYR A 65 -12.70 -13.01 16.91
CA TYR A 65 -11.49 -13.76 16.53
C TYR A 65 -10.39 -12.87 15.94
N LEU A 66 -10.58 -11.54 15.91
CA LEU A 66 -9.59 -10.62 15.37
C LEU A 66 -8.61 -10.17 16.45
N ASP A 67 -7.35 -10.01 16.05
CA ASP A 67 -6.36 -9.38 16.90
C ASP A 67 -6.62 -7.88 17.04
N GLN A 68 -6.12 -7.32 18.14
CA GLN A 68 -6.27 -5.90 18.47
C GLN A 68 -5.71 -4.98 17.36
N GLY A 69 -4.60 -5.35 16.72
CA GLY A 69 -3.98 -4.55 15.67
C GLY A 69 -4.85 -4.44 14.42
N THR A 70 -5.50 -5.53 14.01
CA THR A 70 -6.48 -5.53 12.91
C THR A 70 -7.68 -4.65 13.23
N LEU A 71 -8.22 -4.72 14.46
CA LEU A 71 -9.35 -3.89 14.89
C LEU A 71 -8.99 -2.40 14.93
N GLU A 72 -7.84 -2.04 15.51
CA GLU A 72 -7.33 -0.68 15.55
C GLU A 72 -7.17 -0.10 14.14
N ARG A 73 -6.58 -0.88 13.23
CA ARG A 73 -6.42 -0.49 11.83
C ARG A 73 -7.77 -0.24 11.17
N ALA A 74 -8.70 -1.20 11.26
CA ALA A 74 -10.02 -1.09 10.67
C ALA A 74 -10.80 0.15 11.18
N LEU A 75 -10.67 0.48 12.47
CA LEU A 75 -11.28 1.67 13.05
C LEU A 75 -10.61 2.98 12.59
N SER A 76 -9.29 2.98 12.45
CA SER A 76 -8.51 4.14 11.99
C SER A 76 -8.77 4.48 10.52
N GLU A 77 -8.99 3.47 9.67
CA GLU A 77 -9.24 3.63 8.23
C GLU A 77 -10.73 3.56 7.85
N ARG A 78 -11.64 3.62 8.84
CA ARG A 78 -13.09 3.59 8.59
C ARG A 78 -13.51 4.73 7.67
N ARG A 79 -14.41 4.44 6.73
CA ARG A 79 -14.92 5.42 5.76
C ARG A 79 -16.35 5.80 6.13
N ALA A 80 -16.70 7.08 5.96
CA ALA A 80 -18.09 7.51 5.98
C ALA A 80 -18.77 7.11 4.66
N PHE A 81 -20.08 6.86 4.72
CA PHE A 81 -20.92 6.66 3.54
C PHE A 81 -21.44 8.00 3.03
#